data_AF-A0A561U509-F1
#
_entry.id   AF-A0A561U509-F1
#
_cell.length_a   1.000
_cell.length_b   1.000
_cell.length_c   1.000
_cell.angle_alpha   90.00
_cell.angle_beta   90.00
_cell.angle_gamma   90.00
#
_symmetry.space_group_name_H-M   'P 1'
#
loop_
_entity.id
_entity.type
_entity.pdbx_description
1 polymer ?
#
loop_
_entity_poly.entity_id
_entity_poly.type
_entity_poly.pdbx_seq_one_letter_code
_entity_poly.pdbx_strand_id
1 'polypeptide(L)'
;MAWDRGYQTDPATGSTSGPYEAWQVAGCVVCLVVLCVAATVRIPAWLVVPVMPVAFTAAWSWTAAGADGTGLWVIGAVLVFVGMVVGTGAVSGITAVARAAVRRRGRPVSTGQ
;
A
#
# COMPACT_ATOMS: atom_id res chain seq x y z
N MET A 1 20.42 14.57 1.76
CA MET A 1 20.72 13.13 1.62
C MET A 1 19.44 12.33 1.87
N ALA A 2 18.39 12.64 1.11
CA ALA A 2 17.04 12.13 1.34
C ALA A 2 16.76 10.85 0.54
N TRP A 3 17.78 10.08 0.17
CA TRP A 3 17.62 8.79 -0.50
C TRP A 3 18.84 7.95 -0.17
N ASP A 4 19.16 7.88 1.12
CA ASP A 4 20.25 7.05 1.58
C ASP A 4 19.77 5.61 1.72
N ARG A 5 20.66 4.68 1.37
CA ARG A 5 20.49 3.23 1.56
C ARG A 5 21.43 2.70 2.64
N GLY A 6 22.10 3.60 3.36
CA GLY A 6 23.05 3.28 4.41
C GLY A 6 22.36 2.99 5.73
N TYR A 7 22.88 2.02 6.49
CA TYR A 7 22.48 1.82 7.87
C TYR A 7 22.75 3.10 8.69
N GLN A 8 21.73 3.59 9.39
CA GLN A 8 21.89 4.68 10.37
C GLN A 8 21.92 4.07 11.77
N THR A 9 22.91 4.47 12.56
CA THR A 9 23.01 4.09 13.96
C THR A 9 22.50 5.24 14.81
N ASP A 10 21.43 5.00 15.56
CA ASP A 10 20.93 5.99 16.52
C ASP A 10 21.96 6.21 17.64
N PRO A 11 22.51 7.43 17.82
CA PRO A 11 23.51 7.71 18.85
C PRO A 11 22.98 7.55 20.29
N ALA A 12 21.66 7.65 20.51
CA ALA A 12 21.05 7.61 21.83
C ALA A 12 20.73 6.18 22.30
N THR A 13 20.41 5.27 21.36
CA THR A 13 19.98 3.90 21.67
C THR A 13 20.94 2.83 21.18
N GLY A 14 21.95 3.19 20.37
CA GLY A 14 22.90 2.26 19.76
C GLY A 14 22.27 1.28 18.76
N SER A 15 20.99 1.46 18.43
CA SER A 15 20.27 0.57 17.52
C SER A 15 20.60 0.91 16.08
N THR A 16 21.11 -0.08 15.35
CA THR A 16 21.37 0.02 13.91
C THR A 16 20.06 -0.23 13.16
N SER A 17 19.52 0.82 12.56
CA SER A 17 18.33 0.72 11.71
C SER A 17 18.75 0.39 10.28
N GLY A 18 18.01 -0.55 9.67
CA GLY A 18 18.26 -1.07 8.34
C GLY A 18 18.29 -0.02 7.22
N PRO A 19 18.67 -0.43 6.00
CA PRO A 19 19.04 0.47 4.90
C PRO A 19 17.91 1.36 4.37
N TYR A 20 16.67 1.18 4.84
CA TYR A 20 15.55 2.05 4.50
C TYR A 20 15.10 2.85 5.72
N GLU A 21 15.05 4.16 5.56
CA GLU A 21 14.53 5.06 6.57
C GLU A 21 13.00 4.96 6.68
N ALA A 22 12.44 5.16 7.88
CA ALA A 22 11.01 5.04 8.13
C ALA A 22 10.15 5.95 7.21
N TRP A 23 10.70 7.10 6.80
CA TRP A 23 10.03 8.02 5.88
C TRP A 23 9.94 7.48 4.43
N GLN A 24 10.88 6.63 3.97
CA GLN A 24 10.82 6.00 2.65
C GLN A 24 9.67 5.00 2.58
N VAL A 25 9.47 4.24 3.65
CA VAL A 25 8.34 3.32 3.79
C VAL A 25 7.02 4.10 3.80
N ALA A 26 6.96 5.18 4.59
CA ALA A 26 5.77 6.04 4.63
C ALA A 26 5.45 6.65 3.26
N GLY A 27 6.45 7.15 2.53
CA GLY A 27 6.29 7.69 1.17
C GLY A 27 5.75 6.64 0.19
N CYS A 28 6.25 5.41 0.26
CA CYS A 28 5.76 4.28 -0.54
C CYS A 28 4.28 3.99 -0.24
N VAL A 29 3.92 3.87 1.04
CA VAL A 29 2.54 3.62 1.47
C VAL A 29 1.59 4.71 0.98
N VAL A 30 1.98 5.99 1.10
CA VAL A 30 1.17 7.11 0.60
C VAL A 30 0.95 7.00 -0.91
N CYS A 31 2.00 6.69 -1.68
CA CYS A 31 1.88 6.51 -3.13
C CYS A 31 0.92 5.36 -3.48
N LEU A 32 1.01 4.23 -2.79
CA LEU A 32 0.12 3.08 -2.99
C LEU A 32 -1.34 3.42 -2.68
N VAL A 33 -1.59 4.16 -1.59
CA VAL A 33 -2.94 4.63 -1.24
C VAL A 33 -3.50 5.55 -2.33
N VAL A 34 -2.71 6.52 -2.80
CA VAL A 34 -3.14 7.43 -3.87
C VAL A 34 -3.46 6.68 -5.16
N LEU A 35 -2.61 5.72 -5.56
CA LEU A 35 -2.84 4.88 -6.73
C LEU A 35 -4.09 4.01 -6.57
N CYS A 36 -4.29 3.40 -5.41
CA CYS A 36 -5.46 2.57 -5.13
C CYS A 36 -6.76 3.39 -5.20
N VAL A 37 -6.78 4.58 -4.60
CA VAL A 37 -7.93 5.49 -4.67
C VAL A 37 -8.17 5.93 -6.12
N ALA A 38 -7.15 6.35 -6.84
CA ALA A 38 -7.25 6.76 -8.24
C ALA A 38 -7.74 5.61 -9.16
N ALA A 39 -7.27 4.39 -8.93
CA ALA A 39 -7.68 3.21 -9.68
C ALA A 39 -9.13 2.82 -9.39
N THR A 40 -9.54 2.79 -8.12
CA THR A 40 -10.91 2.41 -7.71
C THR A 40 -11.98 3.44 -8.13
N VAL A 41 -11.59 4.68 -8.45
CA VAL A 41 -12.52 5.64 -9.07
C VAL A 41 -12.67 5.47 -10.59
N ARG A 42 -11.71 4.82 -11.27
CA ARG A 42 -11.71 4.64 -12.74
C ARG A 42 -12.04 3.22 -13.21
N ILE A 43 -11.71 2.20 -12.42
CA ILE A 43 -11.77 0.77 -12.78
C ILE A 43 -12.52 0.03 -11.67
N PRO A 44 -13.27 -1.05 -11.98
CA PRO A 44 -13.97 -1.82 -10.95
C PRO A 44 -13.00 -2.40 -9.91
N ALA A 45 -13.37 -2.26 -8.62
CA ALA A 45 -12.54 -2.63 -7.48
C ALA A 45 -12.13 -4.12 -7.47
N TRP A 46 -12.94 -5.02 -8.07
CA TRP A 46 -12.60 -6.44 -8.18
C TRP A 46 -11.33 -6.70 -8.98
N LEU A 47 -10.93 -5.78 -9.86
CA LEU A 47 -9.73 -5.86 -10.69
C LEU A 47 -8.54 -5.18 -10.01
N VAL A 48 -8.78 -4.11 -9.25
CA VAL A 48 -7.75 -3.40 -8.49
C VAL A 48 -7.20 -4.25 -7.33
N VAL A 49 -8.09 -4.95 -6.62
CA VAL A 49 -7.77 -5.76 -5.44
C VAL A 49 -6.75 -6.88 -5.72
N PRO A 50 -6.81 -7.64 -6.83
CA PRO A 50 -5.78 -8.63 -7.16
C PRO A 50 -4.56 -8.04 -7.87
N VAL A 51 -4.73 -7.04 -8.75
CA VAL A 51 -3.63 -6.52 -9.59
C VAL A 51 -2.61 -5.73 -8.76
N MET A 52 -3.05 -4.91 -7.80
CA MET A 52 -2.14 -4.09 -6.99
C MET A 52 -1.21 -4.93 -6.11
N PRO A 53 -1.69 -5.91 -5.32
CA PRO A 53 -0.83 -6.80 -4.56
C PRO A 53 0.11 -7.60 -5.45
N VAL A 54 -0.38 -8.18 -6.55
CA VAL A 54 0.47 -8.99 -7.44
C VAL A 54 1.59 -8.14 -8.06
N ALA A 55 1.27 -6.97 -8.60
CA ALA A 55 2.25 -6.10 -9.24
C ALA A 55 3.31 -5.59 -8.25
N PHE A 56 2.87 -5.15 -7.06
CA PHE A 56 3.79 -4.64 -6.04
C PHE A 56 4.66 -5.75 -5.45
N THR A 57 4.07 -6.89 -5.09
CA THR A 57 4.83 -8.04 -4.58
C THR A 57 5.83 -8.52 -5.63
N ALA A 58 5.45 -8.60 -6.91
CA ALA A 58 6.38 -9.00 -7.97
C ALA A 58 7.57 -8.04 -8.12
N ALA A 59 7.30 -6.73 -8.14
CA ALA A 59 8.35 -5.71 -8.23
C ALA A 59 9.28 -5.75 -7.00
N TRP A 60 8.73 -5.91 -5.80
CA TRP A 60 9.49 -6.06 -4.57
C TRP A 60 10.33 -7.34 -4.56
N SER A 61 9.73 -8.47 -4.92
CA SER A 61 10.40 -9.78 -4.98
C SER A 61 11.57 -9.79 -5.95
N TRP A 62 11.47 -9.08 -7.09
CA TRP A 62 12.59 -8.94 -8.03
C TRP A 62 13.81 -8.29 -7.38
N THR A 63 13.59 -7.24 -6.58
CA THR A 63 14.67 -6.57 -5.87
C THR A 63 15.24 -7.40 -4.71
N ALA A 64 14.38 -8.12 -3.98
CA ALA A 64 14.79 -8.96 -2.85
C ALA A 64 15.56 -10.21 -3.31
N ALA A 65 15.11 -10.87 -4.38
CA ALA A 65 15.78 -12.04 -4.95
C ALA A 65 17.20 -11.75 -5.47
N GLY A 66 17.47 -10.50 -5.89
CA GLY A 66 18.81 -10.08 -6.30
C GLY A 66 19.77 -9.78 -5.14
N ALA A 67 19.26 -9.54 -3.93
CA ALA A 67 20.05 -9.20 -2.75
C ALA A 67 20.25 -10.39 -1.80
N ASP A 68 19.33 -11.36 -1.79
CA ASP A 68 19.29 -12.44 -0.81
C ASP A 68 19.69 -13.81 -1.38
N GLY A 69 20.83 -14.35 -0.94
CA GLY A 69 21.29 -15.71 -1.26
C GLY A 69 20.67 -16.83 -0.42
N THR A 70 19.87 -16.51 0.62
CA THR A 70 19.38 -17.45 1.64
C THR A 70 17.96 -17.98 1.40
N GLY A 71 17.20 -17.39 0.46
CA GLY A 71 15.80 -17.77 0.18
C GLY A 71 14.75 -17.13 1.11
N LEU A 72 15.16 -16.36 2.12
CA LEU A 72 14.24 -15.64 3.03
C LEU A 72 13.34 -14.62 2.32
N TRP A 73 13.75 -14.16 1.13
CA TRP A 73 12.98 -13.28 0.27
C TRP A 73 11.57 -13.83 -0.03
N VAL A 74 11.38 -15.16 -0.06
CA VAL A 74 10.08 -15.80 -0.31
C VAL A 74 9.10 -15.56 0.84
N ILE A 75 9.56 -15.65 2.09
CA ILE A 75 8.73 -15.39 3.27
C ILE A 75 8.34 -13.90 3.30
N GLY A 76 9.30 -13.02 3.01
CA GLY A 76 9.03 -11.59 2.85
C GLY A 76 8.00 -11.31 1.76
N ALA A 77 8.08 -12.00 0.62
CA ALA A 77 7.13 -11.86 -0.48
C ALA A 77 5.70 -12.23 -0.07
N VAL A 78 5.54 -13.32 0.70
CA VAL A 78 4.24 -13.75 1.23
C VAL A 78 3.68 -12.71 2.22
N LEU A 79 4.50 -12.22 3.15
CA LEU A 79 4.07 -11.19 4.11
C LEU A 79 3.67 -9.89 3.42
N VAL A 80 4.45 -9.44 2.42
CA VAL A 80 4.13 -8.26 1.61
C VAL A 80 2.84 -8.47 0.83
N PHE A 81 2.65 -9.65 0.24
CA PHE A 81 1.43 -9.98 -0.50
C PHE A 81 0.20 -9.92 0.40
N VAL A 82 0.24 -10.55 1.57
CA VAL A 82 -0.86 -10.53 2.55
C VAL A 82 -1.14 -9.10 3.00
N GLY A 83 -0.10 -8.34 3.34
CA GLY A 83 -0.23 -6.92 3.73
C GLY A 83 -0.88 -6.07 2.63
N MET A 84 -0.49 -6.27 1.38
CA MET A 84 -1.06 -5.58 0.22
C MET A 84 -2.52 -5.96 -0.03
N VAL A 85 -2.90 -7.23 0.10
CA VAL A 85 -4.29 -7.68 -0.04
C VAL A 85 -5.17 -7.02 1.02
N VAL A 86 -4.74 -7.05 2.29
CA VAL A 86 -5.46 -6.43 3.41
C VAL A 86 -5.56 -4.92 3.22
N GLY A 87 -4.44 -4.25 2.91
CA GLY A 87 -4.40 -2.80 2.69
C GLY A 87 -5.26 -2.34 1.51
N THR A 88 -5.16 -3.01 0.36
CA THR A 88 -5.96 -2.70 -0.84
C THR A 88 -7.45 -2.93 -0.59
N GLY A 89 -7.81 -4.01 0.11
CA GLY A 89 -9.18 -4.29 0.53
C GLY A 89 -9.75 -3.20 1.44
N ALA A 90 -9.00 -2.80 2.47
CA ALA A 90 -9.40 -1.74 3.39
C ALA A 90 -9.62 -0.40 2.69
N VAL A 91 -8.65 0.05 1.87
CA VAL A 91 -8.74 1.32 1.12
C VAL A 91 -9.92 1.29 0.13
N SER A 92 -10.12 0.18 -0.57
CA SER A 92 -11.24 0.02 -1.50
C SER A 92 -12.60 0.04 -0.78
N GLY A 93 -12.70 -0.64 0.36
CA GLY A 93 -13.90 -0.66 1.19
C GLY A 93 -14.27 0.73 1.72
N ILE A 94 -13.29 1.45 2.28
CA ILE A 94 -13.45 2.84 2.75
C ILE A 94 -13.92 3.74 1.61
N THR A 95 -13.29 3.62 0.44
CA THR A 95 -13.64 4.41 -0.75
C THR A 95 -15.08 4.12 -1.20
N ALA A 96 -15.50 2.86 -1.21
CA ALA A 96 -16.86 2.48 -1.57
C ALA A 96 -17.91 3.03 -0.58
N VAL A 97 -17.65 2.92 0.73
CA VAL A 97 -18.53 3.45 1.78
C VAL A 97 -18.64 4.97 1.68
N ALA A 98 -17.50 5.67 1.52
CA ALA A 98 -17.48 7.13 1.37
C ALA A 98 -18.31 7.57 0.14
N ARG A 99 -18.16 6.90 -1.01
CA ARG A 99 -18.96 7.18 -2.21
C ARG A 99 -20.45 6.93 -2.00
N ALA A 100 -20.81 5.85 -1.31
CA ALA A 100 -22.21 5.56 -0.99
C ALA A 100 -22.82 6.63 -0.07
N ALA A 101 -22.07 7.11 0.94
CA ALA A 101 -22.51 8.15 1.84
C ALA A 101 -22.72 9.50 1.12
N VAL A 102 -21.80 9.89 0.23
CA VAL A 102 -21.94 11.10 -0.60
C VAL A 102 -23.17 11.03 -1.51
N ARG A 103 -23.40 9.89 -2.17
CA ARG A 103 -24.60 9.69 -3.01
C ARG A 103 -25.90 9.78 -2.23
N ARG A 104 -25.93 9.31 -0.98
CA ARG A 104 -27.13 9.39 -0.11
C ARG A 104 -27.43 10.83 0.31
N ARG A 105 -26.41 11.64 0.61
CA ARG A 105 -26.57 13.06 0.97
C ARG A 105 -27.09 13.93 -0.19
N GLY A 106 -26.84 13.51 -1.43
CA GLY A 106 -27.27 14.22 -2.62
C GLY A 106 -28.69 13.91 -3.12
N ARG A 107 -29.46 13.01 -2.45
CA ARG A 107 -30.88 12.80 -2.81
C ARG A 107 -31.74 13.79 -2.03
N PRO A 108 -32.32 14.82 -2.67
CA PRO A 108 -33.31 15.67 -2.02
C PRO A 108 -34.49 14.76 -1.61
N VAL A 109 -35.00 14.95 -0.39
CA VAL A 109 -36.28 14.37 0.01
C VAL A 109 -37.31 14.83 -1.01
N SER A 110 -37.84 13.91 -1.81
CA SER A 110 -39.01 14.20 -2.64
C SER A 110 -40.19 14.32 -1.69
N THR A 111 -40.45 15.53 -1.23
CA THR A 111 -41.73 15.89 -0.63
C THR A 111 -42.77 15.87 -1.76
N GLY A 112 -43.32 14.70 -2.08
CA GLY A 112 -44.61 14.57 -2.75
C GLY A 112 -45.63 14.26 -1.67
N GLN A 113 -46.55 15.17 -1.35
CA GLN A 113 -47.84 15.39 -2.02
C GLN A 113 -48.73 14.16 -1.92
#